data_AF-A0A844WPY6-F1
#
_entry.id   AF-A0A844WPY6-F1
#
_cell.length_a   1.000
_cell.length_b   1.000
_cell.length_c   1.000
_cell.angle_alpha   90.00
_cell.angle_beta   90.00
_cell.angle_gamma   90.00
#
_symmetry.space_group_name_H-M   'P 1'
#
loop_
_entity.id
_entity.type
_entity.pdbx_description
1 polymer ?
#
loop_
_entity_poly.entity_id
_entity_poly.type
_entity_poly.pdbx_seq_one_letter_code
_entity_poly.pdbx_strand_id
1 'polypeptide(L)'
;MSWSEFEYSVANGQPLTLYEFKRQNLYYRYTNADRSIMVNNALWEAIAISDNGLSASSNNNVEIILPVTNKVVSFYRGVPPSTSVKIRIYRMHYHDNQQELRVVWVGNITEVKREKIGEAKIITTNIVNTFGRQGLRLTWGRKCPHALYDSRCKVKARHYVISGLEITALDGKSITFNVPQDINNGYFSGGYIEYEFEGLTERRGIRMHNNNNLSLYGGTYGLSVGLIINVYPGCDNTINTCENKFNNHLNYGGCPHMPGKSPYSITKLF
;
A
#
# COMPACT_ATOMS: atom_id res chain seq x y z
N MET A 1 -14.52 33.37 -15.88
CA MET A 1 -14.26 33.88 -14.54
C MET A 1 -13.29 32.92 -13.88
N SER A 2 -12.30 33.41 -13.17
CA SER A 2 -11.30 32.57 -12.48
C SER A 2 -11.84 32.07 -11.14
N TRP A 3 -11.22 31.05 -10.56
CA TRP A 3 -11.60 30.50 -9.24
C TRP A 3 -11.81 31.58 -8.17
N SER A 4 -10.91 32.55 -8.09
CA SER A 4 -10.98 33.64 -7.09
C SER A 4 -12.22 34.52 -7.26
N GLU A 5 -12.69 34.75 -8.48
CA GLU A 5 -13.85 35.62 -8.72
C GLU A 5 -15.14 35.01 -8.19
N PHE A 6 -15.25 33.67 -8.18
CA PHE A 6 -16.37 32.96 -7.58
C PHE A 6 -16.30 32.92 -6.05
N GLU A 7 -15.13 32.65 -5.48
CA GLU A 7 -14.93 32.59 -4.03
C GLU A 7 -15.16 33.95 -3.32
N TYR A 8 -14.79 35.06 -3.98
CA TYR A 8 -15.06 36.41 -3.45
C TYR A 8 -16.44 36.96 -3.85
N SER A 9 -17.22 36.23 -4.65
CA SER A 9 -18.57 36.65 -5.03
C SER A 9 -19.55 36.46 -3.89
N VAL A 10 -20.49 37.40 -3.76
CA VAL A 10 -21.57 37.31 -2.76
C VAL A 10 -22.58 36.21 -3.10
N ALA A 11 -22.78 35.89 -4.37
CA ALA A 11 -23.88 35.01 -4.81
C ALA A 11 -23.55 34.04 -5.96
N ASN A 12 -22.43 34.23 -6.67
CA ASN A 12 -22.14 33.41 -7.86
C ASN A 12 -21.42 32.09 -7.54
N GLY A 13 -21.02 31.86 -6.28
CA GLY A 13 -20.33 30.65 -5.86
C GLY A 13 -21.24 29.42 -5.90
N GLN A 14 -20.91 28.45 -6.76
CA GLN A 14 -21.58 27.14 -6.81
C GLN A 14 -20.55 26.01 -6.66
N PRO A 15 -20.02 25.78 -5.45
CA PRO A 15 -18.95 24.82 -5.24
C PRO A 15 -19.43 23.37 -5.42
N LEU A 16 -18.63 22.60 -6.14
CA LEU A 16 -18.75 21.17 -6.33
C LEU A 16 -17.49 20.48 -5.79
N THR A 17 -17.68 19.29 -5.23
CA THR A 17 -16.57 18.48 -4.71
C THR A 17 -16.36 17.27 -5.60
N LEU A 18 -15.10 17.04 -5.97
CA LEU A 18 -14.68 15.95 -6.83
C LEU A 18 -13.66 15.08 -6.11
N TYR A 19 -13.83 13.76 -6.21
CA TYR A 19 -13.05 12.77 -5.49
C TYR A 19 -12.33 11.86 -6.48
N GLU A 20 -11.00 11.91 -6.49
CA GLU A 20 -10.18 11.00 -7.27
C GLU A 20 -9.52 9.98 -6.34
N PHE A 21 -9.91 8.72 -6.49
CA PHE A 21 -9.22 7.59 -5.88
C PHE A 21 -8.29 6.95 -6.89
N LYS A 22 -7.03 6.79 -6.51
CA LYS A 22 -6.01 6.19 -7.36
C LYS A 22 -5.43 4.94 -6.72
N ARG A 23 -5.48 3.83 -7.45
CA ARG A 23 -4.81 2.57 -7.11
C ARG A 23 -3.93 2.16 -8.29
N GLN A 24 -2.62 2.26 -8.12
CA GLN A 24 -1.64 2.05 -9.20
C GLN A 24 -1.98 2.90 -10.44
N ASN A 25 -2.38 2.26 -11.55
CA ASN A 25 -2.74 2.92 -12.81
C ASN A 25 -4.26 3.10 -12.99
N LEU A 26 -5.09 2.61 -12.05
CA LEU A 26 -6.53 2.78 -12.07
C LEU A 26 -6.95 4.05 -11.33
N TYR A 27 -7.91 4.75 -11.91
CA TYR A 27 -8.49 5.99 -11.42
C TYR A 27 -10.00 5.82 -11.28
N TYR A 28 -10.52 6.09 -10.10
CA TYR A 28 -11.96 6.14 -9.82
C TYR A 28 -12.32 7.58 -9.48
N ARG A 29 -13.20 8.18 -10.27
CA ARG A 29 -13.53 9.60 -10.20
C ARG A 29 -15.01 9.77 -9.93
N TYR A 30 -15.33 10.41 -8.81
CA TYR A 30 -16.68 10.62 -8.36
C TYR A 30 -16.96 12.10 -8.07
N THR A 31 -18.21 12.50 -8.20
CA THR A 31 -18.69 13.84 -7.85
C THR A 31 -19.92 13.74 -6.95
N ASN A 32 -20.07 14.74 -6.07
CA ASN A 32 -21.31 14.95 -5.30
C ASN A 32 -22.38 15.73 -6.09
N ALA A 33 -22.11 16.10 -7.35
CA ALA A 33 -23.09 16.74 -8.21
C ALA A 33 -24.29 15.82 -8.50
N ASP A 34 -25.40 16.42 -8.92
CA ASP A 34 -26.62 15.73 -9.33
C ASP A 34 -26.44 14.89 -10.62
N ARG A 35 -25.47 15.27 -11.46
CA ARG A 35 -25.15 14.60 -12.71
C ARG A 35 -23.66 14.41 -12.91
N SER A 36 -23.30 13.40 -13.68
CA SER A 36 -21.92 13.17 -14.07
C SER A 36 -21.41 14.33 -14.92
N ILE A 37 -20.17 14.73 -14.69
CA ILE A 37 -19.56 15.90 -15.33
C ILE A 37 -18.25 15.53 -16.03
N MET A 38 -17.97 16.19 -17.15
CA MET A 38 -16.72 16.05 -17.88
C MET A 38 -15.81 17.23 -17.55
N VAL A 39 -14.67 16.94 -16.91
CA VAL A 39 -13.68 17.95 -16.53
C VAL A 39 -12.30 17.46 -16.91
N ASN A 40 -11.51 18.26 -17.61
CA ASN A 40 -10.16 17.91 -18.08
C ASN A 40 -10.11 16.56 -18.85
N ASN A 41 -11.08 16.33 -19.74
CA ASN A 41 -11.24 15.09 -20.50
C ASN A 41 -11.41 13.81 -19.64
N ALA A 42 -11.77 13.96 -18.37
CA ALA A 42 -12.11 12.86 -17.49
C ALA A 42 -13.59 12.93 -17.11
N LEU A 43 -14.27 11.79 -17.17
CA LEU A 43 -15.62 11.62 -16.63
C LEU A 43 -15.54 11.50 -15.11
N TRP A 44 -16.33 12.32 -14.42
CA TRP A 44 -16.56 12.24 -12.98
C TRP A 44 -17.99 11.77 -12.77
N GLU A 45 -18.13 10.55 -12.25
CA GLU A 45 -19.42 9.90 -12.09
C GLU A 45 -20.16 10.47 -10.89
N ALA A 46 -21.43 10.87 -11.10
CA ALA A 46 -22.29 11.28 -9.99
C ALA A 46 -22.70 10.07 -9.17
N ILE A 47 -22.38 10.12 -7.88
CA ILE A 47 -22.78 9.09 -6.91
C ILE A 47 -23.13 9.77 -5.59
N ALA A 48 -23.88 9.07 -4.73
CA ALA A 48 -24.13 9.50 -3.37
C ALA A 48 -22.83 9.45 -2.53
N ILE A 49 -21.95 10.42 -2.73
CA ILE A 49 -20.72 10.62 -1.97
C ILE A 49 -20.85 11.86 -1.10
N SER A 50 -20.46 11.73 0.16
CA SER A 50 -20.39 12.85 1.09
C SER A 50 -19.15 12.74 1.97
N ASP A 51 -18.70 13.87 2.51
CA ASP A 51 -17.59 13.96 3.44
C ASP A 51 -18.01 14.71 4.70
N ASN A 52 -17.28 14.51 5.80
CA ASN A 52 -17.51 15.21 7.07
C ASN A 52 -17.03 16.68 7.07
N GLY A 53 -16.65 17.21 5.91
CA GLY A 53 -16.11 18.55 5.75
C GLY A 53 -14.60 18.61 5.95
N LEU A 54 -14.00 19.65 5.39
CA LEU A 54 -12.58 19.97 5.56
C LEU A 54 -12.46 21.10 6.57
N SER A 55 -12.05 20.78 7.79
CA SER A 55 -11.68 21.81 8.78
C SER A 55 -10.24 22.25 8.58
N ALA A 56 -10.00 23.56 8.69
CA ALA A 56 -8.72 24.20 8.41
C ALA A 56 -7.59 23.86 9.41
N SER A 57 -7.86 23.06 10.45
CA SER A 57 -6.82 22.58 11.35
C SER A 57 -5.99 21.46 10.71
N SER A 58 -4.69 21.47 10.98
CA SER A 58 -3.64 20.83 10.18
C SER A 58 -3.61 19.28 10.18
N ASN A 59 -4.47 18.61 10.95
CA ASN A 59 -4.36 17.18 11.24
C ASN A 59 -5.64 16.35 10.99
N ASN A 60 -6.56 16.85 10.18
CA ASN A 60 -7.85 16.18 10.06
C ASN A 60 -7.84 15.08 8.99
N ASN A 61 -8.16 13.89 9.46
CA ASN A 61 -8.62 12.79 8.64
C ASN A 61 -10.00 13.15 8.08
N VAL A 62 -10.21 12.88 6.81
CA VAL A 62 -11.53 13.08 6.17
C VAL A 62 -12.25 11.74 6.20
N GLU A 63 -13.49 11.74 6.69
CA GLU A 63 -14.38 10.60 6.61
C GLU A 63 -15.25 10.77 5.38
N ILE A 64 -15.22 9.80 4.48
CA ILE A 64 -15.98 9.83 3.24
C ILE A 64 -17.00 8.70 3.27
N ILE A 65 -18.25 9.03 3.01
CA ILE A 65 -19.36 8.07 2.95
C ILE A 65 -19.62 7.77 1.48
N LEU A 66 -19.64 6.47 1.16
CA LEU A 66 -19.91 5.95 -0.18
C LEU A 66 -20.87 4.75 -0.11
N PRO A 67 -21.60 4.43 -1.20
CA PRO A 67 -22.39 3.23 -1.25
C PRO A 67 -21.53 1.97 -1.13
N VAL A 68 -22.03 0.93 -0.44
CA VAL A 68 -21.29 -0.34 -0.23
C VAL A 68 -20.96 -1.06 -1.54
N THR A 69 -21.73 -0.80 -2.59
CA THR A 69 -21.56 -1.35 -3.94
C THR A 69 -20.40 -0.69 -4.70
N ASN A 70 -19.87 0.44 -4.23
CA ASN A 70 -18.80 1.17 -4.91
C ASN A 70 -17.52 0.32 -5.02
N LYS A 71 -16.83 0.39 -6.17
CA LYS A 71 -15.61 -0.39 -6.41
C LYS A 71 -14.50 -0.08 -5.41
N VAL A 72 -14.35 1.17 -4.97
CA VAL A 72 -13.33 1.56 -3.97
C VAL A 72 -13.59 0.87 -2.63
N VAL A 73 -14.86 0.79 -2.21
CA VAL A 73 -15.28 0.10 -0.97
C VAL A 73 -15.06 -1.41 -1.08
N SER A 74 -15.20 -1.98 -2.28
CA SER A 74 -15.02 -3.41 -2.52
C SER A 74 -13.58 -3.88 -2.26
N PHE A 75 -12.57 -3.01 -2.45
CA PHE A 75 -11.17 -3.34 -2.19
C PHE A 75 -10.89 -3.74 -0.73
N TYR A 76 -11.72 -3.26 0.20
CA TYR A 76 -11.56 -3.50 1.64
C TYR A 76 -12.63 -4.46 2.18
N ARG A 77 -13.19 -5.35 1.34
CA ARG A 77 -14.17 -6.35 1.79
C ARG A 77 -13.51 -7.61 2.36
N GLY A 78 -12.37 -8.01 1.79
CA GLY A 78 -11.59 -9.17 2.23
C GLY A 78 -10.21 -8.74 2.72
N VAL A 79 -9.18 -9.16 2.00
CA VAL A 79 -7.80 -8.74 2.28
C VAL A 79 -7.60 -7.33 1.69
N PRO A 80 -7.08 -6.36 2.47
CA PRO A 80 -6.80 -5.04 1.95
C PRO A 80 -5.77 -5.12 0.80
N PRO A 81 -5.83 -4.18 -0.15
CA PRO A 81 -4.91 -4.16 -1.29
C PRO A 81 -3.46 -3.99 -0.82
N SER A 82 -2.51 -4.61 -1.53
CA SER A 82 -1.09 -4.52 -1.19
C SER A 82 -0.50 -3.12 -1.38
N THR A 83 -1.05 -2.36 -2.31
CA THR A 83 -0.70 -0.95 -2.53
C THR A 83 -1.75 -0.02 -1.94
N SER A 84 -1.31 1.05 -1.28
CA SER A 84 -2.20 2.05 -0.70
C SER A 84 -3.05 2.76 -1.77
N VAL A 85 -4.36 2.88 -1.52
CA VAL A 85 -5.25 3.68 -2.36
C VAL A 85 -5.11 5.16 -1.97
N LYS A 86 -4.62 5.97 -2.90
CA LYS A 86 -4.46 7.41 -2.74
C LYS A 86 -5.79 8.10 -3.02
N ILE A 87 -6.04 9.19 -2.32
CA ILE A 87 -7.21 10.02 -2.53
C ILE A 87 -6.80 11.48 -2.69
N ARG A 88 -7.44 12.16 -3.63
CA ARG A 88 -7.37 13.61 -3.82
C ARG A 88 -8.79 14.15 -3.90
N ILE A 89 -9.04 15.21 -3.13
CA ILE A 89 -10.31 15.93 -3.13
C ILE A 89 -10.07 17.27 -3.81
N TYR A 90 -10.86 17.56 -4.83
CA TYR A 90 -10.84 18.82 -5.56
C TYR A 90 -12.12 19.61 -5.28
N ARG A 91 -12.00 20.93 -5.34
CA ARG A 91 -13.13 21.85 -5.45
C ARG A 91 -13.09 22.56 -6.80
N MET A 92 -14.28 22.80 -7.33
CA MET A 92 -14.54 23.47 -8.60
C MET A 92 -15.88 24.20 -8.50
N HIS A 93 -16.08 25.28 -9.25
CA HIS A 93 -17.41 25.87 -9.38
C HIS A 93 -18.11 25.39 -10.65
N TYR A 94 -19.40 25.09 -10.56
CA TYR A 94 -20.15 24.52 -11.70
C TYR A 94 -20.13 25.44 -12.94
N HIS A 95 -20.22 26.76 -12.76
CA HIS A 95 -20.19 27.76 -13.83
C HIS A 95 -18.79 28.27 -14.19
N ASP A 96 -17.74 27.58 -13.74
CA ASP A 96 -16.38 27.91 -14.13
C ASP A 96 -16.05 27.38 -15.53
N ASN A 97 -16.09 28.28 -16.52
CA ASN A 97 -15.72 27.99 -17.91
C ASN A 97 -14.24 27.59 -18.08
N GLN A 98 -13.37 27.94 -17.13
CA GLN A 98 -11.95 27.55 -17.16
C GLN A 98 -11.71 26.17 -16.55
N GLN A 99 -12.75 25.55 -15.96
CA GLN A 99 -12.68 24.22 -15.33
C GLN A 99 -11.52 24.11 -14.32
N GLU A 100 -11.33 25.15 -13.50
CA GLU A 100 -10.20 25.25 -12.60
C GLU A 100 -10.38 24.29 -11.41
N LEU A 101 -9.59 23.21 -11.40
CA LEU A 101 -9.58 22.23 -10.32
C LEU A 101 -8.59 22.62 -9.22
N ARG A 102 -9.10 22.96 -8.03
CA ARG A 102 -8.26 23.21 -6.86
C ARG A 102 -8.21 22.00 -5.94
N VAL A 103 -7.01 21.46 -5.74
CA VAL A 103 -6.77 20.38 -4.77
C VAL A 103 -6.89 20.96 -3.37
N VAL A 104 -7.89 20.51 -2.62
CA VAL A 104 -8.11 20.98 -1.24
C VAL A 104 -7.54 20.00 -0.22
N TRP A 105 -7.51 18.70 -0.56
CA TRP A 105 -7.03 17.69 0.37
C TRP A 105 -6.43 16.47 -0.35
N VAL A 106 -5.39 15.89 0.25
CA VAL A 106 -4.69 14.70 -0.27
C VAL A 106 -4.39 13.75 0.88
N GLY A 107 -4.60 12.46 0.66
CA GLY A 107 -4.27 11.44 1.64
C GLY A 107 -4.34 10.02 1.10
N ASN A 108 -4.41 9.06 2.02
CA ASN A 108 -4.56 7.64 1.71
C ASN A 108 -5.72 7.04 2.51
N ILE A 109 -6.38 6.03 1.96
CA ILE A 109 -7.38 5.26 2.71
C ILE A 109 -6.65 4.36 3.71
N THR A 110 -7.06 4.41 4.97
CA THR A 110 -6.56 3.49 6.02
C THR A 110 -7.52 2.37 6.33
N GLU A 111 -8.82 2.67 6.41
CA GLU A 111 -9.82 1.71 6.84
C GLU A 111 -11.16 2.02 6.18
N VAL A 112 -12.00 0.99 6.02
CA VAL A 112 -13.37 1.12 5.55
C VAL A 112 -14.30 0.45 6.54
N LYS A 113 -15.14 1.25 7.21
CA LYS A 113 -16.16 0.80 8.16
C LYS A 113 -17.51 0.65 7.46
N ARG A 114 -18.27 -0.37 7.85
CA ARG A 114 -19.63 -0.65 7.33
C ARG A 114 -20.61 -0.65 8.50
N GLU A 115 -20.86 0.55 9.02
CA GLU A 115 -21.68 0.77 10.23
C GLU A 115 -23.19 0.74 9.93
N LYS A 116 -23.58 1.04 8.69
CA LYS A 116 -24.98 1.10 8.24
C LYS A 116 -25.20 0.23 7.01
N ILE A 117 -26.44 -0.21 6.81
CA ILE A 117 -26.83 -0.96 5.62
C ILE A 117 -26.76 -0.03 4.41
N GLY A 118 -26.12 -0.46 3.33
CA GLY A 118 -26.03 0.29 2.07
C GLY A 118 -24.92 1.34 2.01
N GLU A 119 -24.36 1.76 3.15
CA GLU A 119 -23.31 2.79 3.23
C GLU A 119 -22.00 2.25 3.84
N ALA A 120 -20.87 2.76 3.36
CA ALA A 120 -19.56 2.50 3.90
C ALA A 120 -18.83 3.82 4.18
N LYS A 121 -18.25 3.92 5.37
CA LYS A 121 -17.44 5.05 5.83
C LYS A 121 -15.97 4.73 5.61
N ILE A 122 -15.34 5.46 4.72
CA ILE A 122 -13.92 5.39 4.42
C ILE A 122 -13.19 6.36 5.37
N ILE A 123 -12.31 5.80 6.20
CA ILE A 123 -11.40 6.57 7.04
C ILE A 123 -10.12 6.79 6.25
N THR A 124 -9.73 8.04 6.15
CA THR A 124 -8.53 8.44 5.43
C THR A 124 -7.48 9.03 6.37
N THR A 125 -6.23 9.06 5.94
CA THR A 125 -5.15 9.77 6.64
C THR A 125 -4.52 10.81 5.75
N ASN A 126 -4.37 12.02 6.29
CA ASN A 126 -3.69 13.12 5.62
C ASN A 126 -2.20 12.77 5.43
N ILE A 127 -1.60 13.27 4.36
CA ILE A 127 -0.15 13.20 4.17
C ILE A 127 0.63 13.77 5.36
N VAL A 128 0.10 14.79 6.04
CA VAL A 128 0.74 15.41 7.22
C VAL A 128 0.92 14.41 8.38
N ASN A 129 0.01 13.46 8.56
CA ASN A 129 0.15 12.41 9.59
C ASN A 129 1.38 11.52 9.34
N THR A 130 1.92 11.51 8.12
CA THR A 130 3.17 10.80 7.80
C THR A 130 4.37 11.45 8.50
N PHE A 131 4.34 12.76 8.79
CA PHE A 131 5.42 13.44 9.53
C PHE A 131 5.48 13.05 11.01
N GLY A 132 4.35 12.63 11.60
CA GLY A 132 4.31 12.13 12.97
C GLY A 132 4.86 10.70 13.13
N ARG A 133 5.27 10.05 12.04
CA ARG A 133 5.90 8.73 12.11
C ARG A 133 7.25 8.84 12.80
N GLN A 134 7.52 7.95 13.74
CA GLN A 134 8.78 7.92 14.46
C GLN A 134 9.96 7.78 13.48
N GLY A 135 10.81 8.81 13.45
CA GLY A 135 12.07 8.80 12.70
C GLY A 135 13.14 7.94 13.37
N LEU A 136 14.30 7.81 12.72
CA LEU A 136 15.51 7.16 13.28
C LEU A 136 15.26 5.75 13.87
N ARG A 137 14.45 4.93 13.20
CA ARG A 137 14.13 3.54 13.63
C ARG A 137 15.30 2.55 13.59
N LEU A 138 16.45 2.92 13.02
CA LEU A 138 17.59 2.02 12.89
C LEU A 138 18.42 2.07 14.17
N THR A 139 18.24 1.08 15.03
CA THR A 139 19.06 0.89 16.22
C THR A 139 20.29 0.05 15.91
N TRP A 140 21.32 0.18 16.74
CA TRP A 140 22.46 -0.72 16.71
C TRP A 140 22.03 -2.12 17.16
N GLY A 141 22.31 -3.12 16.34
CA GLY A 141 21.93 -4.50 16.61
C GLY A 141 22.69 -5.48 15.73
N ARG A 142 22.71 -6.76 16.14
CA ARG A 142 23.42 -7.81 15.39
C ARG A 142 22.81 -8.10 14.02
N LYS A 143 21.48 -8.11 13.94
CA LYS A 143 20.74 -8.34 12.71
C LYS A 143 20.72 -7.10 11.83
N CYS A 144 20.67 -7.30 10.52
CA CYS A 144 20.52 -6.21 9.57
C CYS A 144 19.19 -5.45 9.83
N PRO A 145 19.20 -4.13 10.02
CA PRO A 145 17.98 -3.36 10.23
C PRO A 145 17.38 -2.85 8.90
N HIS A 146 18.06 -3.08 7.78
CA HIS A 146 17.59 -2.68 6.45
C HIS A 146 16.49 -3.62 5.95
N ALA A 147 15.50 -3.05 5.27
CA ALA A 147 14.53 -3.86 4.54
C ALA A 147 15.18 -4.45 3.29
N LEU A 148 14.89 -5.72 2.99
CA LEU A 148 15.38 -6.37 1.78
C LEU A 148 14.89 -5.60 0.55
N TYR A 149 15.78 -5.40 -0.43
CA TYR A 149 15.55 -4.64 -1.65
C TYR A 149 15.36 -3.12 -1.50
N ASP A 150 15.48 -2.57 -0.29
CA ASP A 150 15.48 -1.13 -0.08
C ASP A 150 16.79 -0.49 -0.59
N SER A 151 16.75 0.82 -0.79
CA SER A 151 17.87 1.71 -1.13
C SER A 151 19.14 1.47 -0.33
N ARG A 152 19.03 1.14 0.97
CA ARG A 152 20.19 0.82 1.82
C ARG A 152 20.72 -0.60 1.62
N CYS A 153 19.82 -1.55 1.37
CA CYS A 153 20.19 -2.95 1.10
C CYS A 153 20.80 -3.09 -0.31
N LYS A 154 20.33 -2.31 -1.29
CA LYS A 154 20.80 -2.28 -2.69
C LYS A 154 20.63 -3.57 -3.51
N VAL A 155 20.26 -4.69 -2.90
CA VAL A 155 19.88 -5.90 -3.63
C VAL A 155 18.72 -5.56 -4.57
N LYS A 156 18.84 -5.89 -5.85
CA LYS A 156 17.75 -5.66 -6.82
C LYS A 156 16.88 -6.90 -6.90
N ALA A 157 15.60 -6.75 -6.54
CA ALA A 157 14.62 -7.85 -6.54
C ALA A 157 14.56 -8.62 -7.87
N ARG A 158 14.70 -7.90 -9.00
CA ARG A 158 14.65 -8.48 -10.36
C ARG A 158 15.75 -9.52 -10.66
N HIS A 159 16.88 -9.50 -9.93
CA HIS A 159 17.95 -10.49 -10.15
C HIS A 159 17.70 -11.83 -9.44
N TYR A 160 16.76 -11.86 -8.51
CA TYR A 160 16.51 -13.03 -7.65
C TYR A 160 15.09 -13.57 -7.79
N VAL A 161 14.27 -12.98 -8.67
CA VAL A 161 12.91 -13.42 -8.89
C VAL A 161 12.89 -14.76 -9.61
N ILE A 162 12.05 -15.67 -9.13
CA ILE A 162 11.70 -16.88 -9.86
C ILE A 162 10.31 -16.64 -10.45
N SER A 163 10.28 -16.43 -11.77
CA SER A 163 9.07 -16.02 -12.49
C SER A 163 8.40 -17.21 -13.15
N GLY A 164 7.11 -17.09 -13.46
CA GLY A 164 6.41 -18.09 -14.27
C GLY A 164 6.02 -19.36 -13.52
N LEU A 165 5.89 -19.30 -12.19
CA LEU A 165 5.49 -20.45 -11.39
C LEU A 165 3.96 -20.54 -11.38
N GLU A 166 3.43 -21.72 -11.70
CA GLU A 166 1.99 -21.98 -11.73
C GLU A 166 1.51 -22.59 -10.41
N ILE A 167 0.43 -22.05 -9.85
CA ILE A 167 -0.20 -22.61 -8.65
C ILE A 167 -0.92 -23.92 -9.02
N THR A 168 -0.51 -25.04 -8.41
CA THR A 168 -1.11 -26.36 -8.64
C THR A 168 -2.23 -26.69 -7.66
N ALA A 169 -2.12 -26.18 -6.42
CA ALA A 169 -3.13 -26.32 -5.40
C ALA A 169 -3.06 -25.15 -4.42
N LEU A 170 -4.15 -24.87 -3.73
CA LEU A 170 -4.19 -23.86 -2.68
C LEU A 170 -5.17 -24.26 -1.58
N ASP A 171 -4.84 -23.88 -0.35
CA ASP A 171 -5.73 -23.93 0.81
C ASP A 171 -6.12 -22.50 1.22
N GLY A 172 -6.77 -22.28 2.37
CA GLY A 172 -7.16 -20.92 2.81
C GLY A 172 -5.99 -19.99 3.18
N LYS A 173 -4.78 -20.54 3.35
CA LYS A 173 -3.59 -19.86 3.89
C LYS A 173 -2.32 -20.05 3.03
N SER A 174 -2.24 -21.12 2.27
CA SER A 174 -1.02 -21.62 1.64
C SER A 174 -1.28 -22.01 0.19
N ILE A 175 -0.23 -21.94 -0.61
CA ILE A 175 -0.26 -22.33 -2.02
C ILE A 175 0.81 -23.40 -2.27
N THR A 176 0.51 -24.29 -3.20
CA THR A 176 1.42 -25.33 -3.68
C THR A 176 1.76 -25.08 -5.14
N PHE A 177 3.04 -25.23 -5.48
CA PHE A 177 3.55 -25.19 -6.84
C PHE A 177 4.84 -26.01 -6.94
N ASN A 178 5.29 -26.25 -8.16
CA ASN A 178 6.53 -26.99 -8.39
C ASN A 178 7.72 -26.06 -8.16
N VAL A 179 8.36 -26.17 -7.00
CA VAL A 179 9.58 -25.42 -6.69
C VAL A 179 10.75 -26.00 -7.51
N PRO A 180 11.59 -25.16 -8.15
CA PRO A 180 12.77 -25.63 -8.86
C PRO A 180 13.71 -26.44 -7.95
N GLN A 181 14.33 -27.50 -8.48
CA GLN A 181 15.14 -28.44 -7.69
C GLN A 181 16.33 -27.79 -6.97
N ASP A 182 16.85 -26.67 -7.50
CA ASP A 182 18.00 -25.95 -6.92
C ASP A 182 17.64 -25.09 -5.69
N ILE A 183 16.36 -25.03 -5.33
CA ILE A 183 15.87 -24.14 -4.27
C ILE A 183 15.60 -24.94 -2.99
N ASN A 184 16.49 -24.74 -2.02
CA ASN A 184 16.38 -25.35 -0.70
C ASN A 184 15.17 -24.83 0.09
N ASN A 185 14.78 -25.64 1.07
CA ASN A 185 13.71 -25.29 1.98
C ASN A 185 13.98 -23.97 2.74
N GLY A 186 12.96 -23.13 2.89
CA GLY A 186 13.07 -21.84 3.56
C GLY A 186 13.66 -20.72 2.70
N TYR A 187 14.08 -20.98 1.45
CA TYR A 187 14.64 -19.96 0.57
C TYR A 187 13.66 -18.80 0.31
N PHE A 188 12.36 -19.04 0.23
CA PHE A 188 11.38 -17.96 0.05
C PHE A 188 10.83 -17.37 1.35
N SER A 189 11.18 -17.91 2.52
CA SER A 189 10.69 -17.44 3.81
C SER A 189 11.08 -15.99 4.07
N GLY A 190 10.12 -15.13 4.41
CA GLY A 190 10.31 -13.68 4.58
C GLY A 190 10.36 -12.90 3.27
N GLY A 191 10.10 -13.56 2.14
CA GLY A 191 9.98 -12.94 0.82
C GLY A 191 8.56 -12.49 0.53
N TYR A 192 8.24 -12.34 -0.76
CA TYR A 192 6.88 -12.07 -1.21
C TYR A 192 6.60 -12.71 -2.56
N ILE A 193 5.34 -12.98 -2.82
CA ILE A 193 4.84 -13.32 -4.16
C ILE A 193 4.29 -12.06 -4.81
N GLU A 194 4.40 -11.99 -6.13
CA GLU A 194 3.77 -11.00 -6.99
C GLU A 194 2.90 -11.74 -8.01
N TYR A 195 1.67 -11.28 -8.19
CA TYR A 195 0.71 -11.90 -9.09
C TYR A 195 -0.24 -10.84 -9.65
N GLU A 196 -0.88 -11.17 -10.77
CA GLU A 196 -1.88 -10.29 -11.38
C GLU A 196 -3.27 -10.62 -10.84
N PHE A 197 -4.01 -9.59 -10.42
CA PHE A 197 -5.38 -9.71 -9.96
C PHE A 197 -6.19 -8.49 -10.40
N GLU A 198 -7.28 -8.71 -11.14
CA GLU A 198 -8.12 -7.65 -11.73
C GLU A 198 -7.32 -6.59 -12.53
N GLY A 199 -6.30 -7.01 -13.29
CA GLY A 199 -5.45 -6.12 -14.09
C GLY A 199 -4.49 -5.26 -13.27
N LEU A 200 -4.28 -5.60 -11.99
CA LEU A 200 -3.34 -4.94 -11.08
C LEU A 200 -2.29 -5.91 -10.59
N THR A 201 -1.10 -5.40 -10.31
CA THR A 201 -0.02 -6.18 -9.71
C THR A 201 -0.19 -6.20 -8.20
N GLU A 202 -0.56 -7.34 -7.64
CA GLU A 202 -0.69 -7.53 -6.19
C GLU A 202 0.53 -8.24 -5.60
N ARG A 203 0.82 -7.93 -4.34
CA ARG A 203 1.92 -8.54 -3.60
C ARG A 203 1.46 -9.13 -2.28
N ARG A 204 2.04 -10.26 -1.90
CA ARG A 204 1.74 -10.89 -0.62
C ARG A 204 3.00 -11.46 0.03
N GLY A 205 3.19 -11.16 1.30
CA GLY A 205 4.35 -11.64 2.05
C GLY A 205 4.29 -13.16 2.28
N ILE A 206 5.45 -13.80 2.20
CA ILE A 206 5.63 -15.23 2.47
C ILE A 206 6.03 -15.39 3.93
N ARG A 207 5.21 -16.12 4.69
CA ARG A 207 5.48 -16.43 6.10
C ARG A 207 6.52 -17.54 6.22
N MET A 208 6.34 -18.61 5.47
CA MET A 208 7.22 -19.78 5.50
C MET A 208 7.12 -20.53 4.18
N HIS A 209 8.27 -20.98 3.69
CA HIS A 209 8.42 -21.91 2.59
C HIS A 209 8.76 -23.29 3.14
N ASN A 210 7.98 -24.31 2.75
CA ASN A 210 8.20 -25.71 3.08
C ASN A 210 8.06 -26.60 1.83
N ASN A 211 9.17 -27.10 1.28
CA ASN A 211 9.19 -27.89 0.04
C ASN A 211 8.40 -27.17 -1.07
N ASN A 212 7.32 -27.77 -1.58
CA ASN A 212 6.48 -27.19 -2.63
C ASN A 212 5.38 -26.24 -2.10
N ASN A 213 5.34 -25.99 -0.80
CA ASN A 213 4.27 -25.21 -0.16
C ASN A 213 4.79 -23.85 0.33
N LEU A 214 4.08 -22.77 0.02
CA LEU A 214 4.28 -21.44 0.59
C LEU A 214 3.08 -21.03 1.43
N SER A 215 3.32 -20.79 2.71
CA SER A 215 2.33 -20.14 3.58
C SER A 215 2.40 -18.62 3.46
N LEU A 216 1.25 -17.97 3.30
CA LEU A 216 1.15 -16.55 2.99
C LEU A 216 0.57 -15.74 4.15
N TYR A 217 1.00 -14.49 4.28
CA TYR A 217 0.34 -13.52 5.15
C TYR A 217 -0.96 -13.03 4.49
N GLY A 218 -2.08 -13.04 5.23
CA GLY A 218 -3.38 -12.64 4.67
C GLY A 218 -4.05 -13.70 3.78
N GLY A 219 -3.49 -14.92 3.71
CA GLY A 219 -4.10 -16.07 3.05
C GLY A 219 -4.05 -16.07 1.52
N THR A 220 -4.99 -16.75 0.89
CA THR A 220 -4.99 -17.03 -0.57
C THR A 220 -6.03 -16.25 -1.36
N TYR A 221 -6.64 -15.22 -0.78
CA TYR A 221 -7.61 -14.37 -1.47
C TYR A 221 -7.03 -13.81 -2.78
N GLY A 222 -7.78 -13.91 -3.88
CA GLY A 222 -7.36 -13.47 -5.21
C GLY A 222 -6.39 -14.39 -5.94
N LEU A 223 -6.01 -15.53 -5.36
CA LEU A 223 -5.25 -16.59 -6.02
C LEU A 223 -6.19 -17.68 -6.52
N SER A 224 -5.82 -18.34 -7.61
CA SER A 224 -6.54 -19.49 -8.17
C SER A 224 -5.54 -20.52 -8.68
N VAL A 225 -5.99 -21.77 -8.79
CA VAL A 225 -5.20 -22.84 -9.44
C VAL A 225 -5.05 -22.47 -10.92
N GLY A 226 -3.83 -22.63 -11.44
CA GLY A 226 -3.46 -22.20 -12.79
C GLY A 226 -2.97 -20.75 -12.89
N LEU A 227 -3.03 -19.97 -11.80
CA LEU A 227 -2.51 -18.62 -11.81
C LEU A 227 -0.97 -18.64 -11.83
N ILE A 228 -0.39 -17.83 -12.71
CA ILE A 228 1.05 -17.61 -12.80
C ILE A 228 1.47 -16.56 -11.77
N ILE A 229 2.48 -16.90 -10.98
CA ILE A 229 3.05 -16.04 -9.94
C ILE A 229 4.56 -15.89 -10.10
N ASN A 230 5.06 -14.77 -9.60
CA ASN A 230 6.49 -14.50 -9.43
C ASN A 230 6.82 -14.56 -7.94
N VAL A 231 7.85 -15.32 -7.58
CA VAL A 231 8.24 -15.54 -6.18
C VAL A 231 9.59 -14.89 -5.93
N TYR A 232 9.64 -14.03 -4.92
CA TYR A 232 10.85 -13.32 -4.51
C TYR A 232 11.39 -13.91 -3.20
N PRO A 233 12.70 -14.19 -3.11
CA PRO A 233 13.29 -14.71 -1.89
C PRO A 233 13.23 -13.74 -0.72
N GLY A 234 13.20 -14.28 0.50
CA GLY A 234 13.32 -13.49 1.72
C GLY A 234 14.72 -13.41 2.28
N CYS A 235 14.86 -12.69 3.38
CA CYS A 235 16.10 -12.57 4.16
C CYS A 235 15.75 -12.72 5.64
N ASP A 236 16.58 -13.45 6.39
CA ASP A 236 16.49 -13.65 7.84
C ASP A 236 17.27 -12.58 8.64
N ASN A 237 17.79 -11.59 7.92
CA ASN A 237 18.59 -10.47 8.40
C ASN A 237 19.93 -10.90 9.04
N THR A 238 20.48 -12.06 8.66
CA THR A 238 21.82 -12.50 9.08
C THR A 238 22.87 -12.21 8.01
N ILE A 239 24.13 -12.03 8.45
CA ILE A 239 25.24 -11.79 7.53
C ILE A 239 25.51 -13.00 6.62
N ASN A 240 25.29 -14.21 7.12
CA ASN A 240 25.49 -15.45 6.36
C ASN A 240 24.54 -15.53 5.16
N THR A 241 23.26 -15.19 5.35
CA THR A 241 22.30 -15.12 4.24
C THR A 241 22.63 -13.95 3.32
N CYS A 242 23.04 -12.81 3.87
CA CYS A 242 23.42 -11.64 3.08
C CYS A 242 24.59 -11.96 2.12
N GLU A 243 25.55 -12.77 2.57
CA GLU A 243 26.68 -13.19 1.76
C GLU A 243 26.32 -14.32 0.80
N ASN A 244 25.93 -15.48 1.32
CA ASN A 244 25.82 -16.69 0.51
C ASN A 244 24.64 -16.64 -0.47
N LYS A 245 23.56 -15.93 -0.12
CA LYS A 245 22.35 -15.88 -0.94
C LYS A 245 22.29 -14.67 -1.86
N PHE A 246 22.79 -13.51 -1.40
CA PHE A 246 22.65 -12.24 -2.10
C PHE A 246 23.97 -11.59 -2.52
N ASN A 247 25.12 -12.15 -2.11
CA ASN A 247 26.45 -11.61 -2.34
C ASN A 247 26.54 -10.10 -2.02
N ASN A 248 25.99 -9.72 -0.86
CA ASN A 248 25.75 -8.32 -0.50
C ASN A 248 26.26 -7.96 0.91
N HIS A 249 27.24 -8.70 1.44
CA HIS A 249 27.79 -8.46 2.78
C HIS A 249 28.30 -7.02 2.97
N LEU A 250 28.84 -6.38 1.92
CA LEU A 250 29.34 -5.00 1.97
C LEU A 250 28.26 -3.95 2.30
N ASN A 251 26.99 -4.23 1.99
CA ASN A 251 25.86 -3.36 2.33
C ASN A 251 25.07 -3.86 3.55
N TYR A 252 25.66 -4.75 4.36
CA TYR A 252 25.06 -5.21 5.60
C TYR A 252 25.04 -4.09 6.65
N GLY A 253 23.84 -3.74 7.12
CA GLY A 253 23.66 -2.62 8.06
C GLY A 253 23.72 -2.99 9.54
N GLY A 254 23.94 -4.26 9.88
CA GLY A 254 24.00 -4.73 11.26
C GLY A 254 25.44 -4.86 11.79
N CYS A 255 25.57 -5.19 13.07
CA CYS A 255 26.86 -5.38 13.74
C CYS A 255 27.00 -6.83 14.24
N PRO A 256 27.41 -7.79 13.40
CA PRO A 256 27.34 -9.21 13.72
C PRO A 256 28.22 -9.59 14.91
N HIS A 257 29.36 -8.90 15.08
CA HIS A 257 30.31 -9.11 16.17
C HIS A 257 30.02 -8.26 17.42
N MET A 258 28.85 -7.62 17.51
CA MET A 258 28.50 -6.81 18.68
C MET A 258 28.56 -7.65 19.97
N PRO A 259 29.38 -7.28 20.96
CA PRO A 259 29.53 -8.05 22.19
C PRO A 259 28.20 -8.12 22.94
N GLY A 260 27.92 -9.27 23.55
CA GLY A 260 26.68 -9.49 24.32
C GLY A 260 26.75 -8.99 25.77
N LYS A 261 27.83 -8.33 26.14
CA LYS A 261 28.05 -7.82 27.50
C LYS A 261 27.68 -6.34 27.54
N SER A 262 26.91 -5.97 28.56
CA SER A 262 26.63 -4.56 28.83
C SER A 262 27.94 -3.86 29.21
N PRO A 263 28.26 -2.69 28.65
CA PRO A 263 29.42 -1.89 29.09
C PRO A 263 29.28 -1.42 30.54
N TYR A 264 28.07 -1.47 31.11
CA TYR A 264 27.80 -1.13 32.52
C TYR A 264 27.89 -2.31 33.48
N SER A 265 28.04 -3.53 32.96
CA SER A 265 28.32 -4.68 33.80
C SER A 265 29.79 -4.59 34.20
N ILE A 266 30.07 -4.19 35.45
CA ILE A 266 31.42 -4.21 36.03
C ILE A 266 31.97 -5.62 35.82
N THR A 267 32.84 -5.74 34.83
CA THR A 267 33.63 -6.95 34.64
C THR A 267 34.79 -6.77 35.58
N LYS A 268 34.81 -7.49 36.72
CA LYS A 268 36.00 -7.53 37.57
C LYS A 268 37.14 -8.07 36.71
N LEU A 269 38.00 -7.16 36.26
CA LEU A 269 39.38 -7.49 35.93
C LEU A 269 40.00 -7.79 37.31
N PHE A 270 40.53 -8.99 37.49
CA PHE A 270 40.98 -9.61 38.74
C PHE A 270 39.90 -10.38 39.53
#